data_AF-A0A0D0PZI3-F1
#
_entry.id   AF-A0A0D0PZI3-F1
#
_cell.length_a   1.000
_cell.length_b   1.000
_cell.length_c   1.000
_cell.angle_alpha   90.00
_cell.angle_beta   90.00
_cell.angle_gamma   90.00
#
_symmetry.space_group_name_H-M   'P 1'
#
loop_
_entity.id
_entity.type
_entity.pdbx_description
1 polymer ?
#
loop_
_entity_poly.entity_id
_entity_poly.type
_entity_poly.pdbx_seq_one_letter_code
_entity_poly.pdbx_strand_id
1 'polypeptide(L)'
;MGKANRTGRSKGRYVQLHEWFQRTEAWATMSPGPRALYVEVKRRFNGANNGDLFLSHRDAAKALNVSRNTASRYFAELQERGFLRMTQAHCLGPAGIGQTCKWALEEETTPDGRAATKSFVRWTAKTETPRKN
;
A
#
# COMPACT_ATOMS: atom_id res chain seq x y z
N MET A 1 4.33 10.57 16.22
CA MET A 1 3.50 11.76 16.50
C MET A 1 4.25 12.98 15.97
N GLY A 2 3.61 13.86 15.19
CA GLY A 2 4.24 15.11 14.76
C GLY A 2 4.46 16.06 15.94
N LYS A 3 5.56 16.81 15.96
CA LYS A 3 5.84 17.79 17.02
C LYS A 3 4.66 18.78 17.14
N ALA A 4 4.11 18.90 18.34
CA ALA A 4 3.06 19.88 18.62
C ALA A 4 3.64 21.29 18.47
N ASN A 5 2.85 22.21 17.90
CA ASN A 5 3.23 23.62 17.86
C ASN A 5 3.18 24.24 19.26
N ARG A 6 3.60 25.51 19.38
CA ARG A 6 3.63 26.26 20.66
C ARG A 6 2.26 26.37 21.37
N THR A 7 1.16 26.02 20.69
CA THR A 7 -0.21 25.99 21.24
C THR A 7 -0.71 24.58 21.59
N GLY A 8 0.16 23.56 21.58
CA GLY A 8 -0.23 22.17 21.83
C GLY A 8 -1.01 21.51 20.68
N ARG A 9 -1.20 22.22 19.55
CA ARG A 9 -1.91 21.70 18.38
C ARG A 9 -0.91 21.04 17.44
N SER A 10 -1.08 19.74 17.20
CA SER A 10 -0.43 19.11 16.07
C SER A 10 -1.23 19.42 14.81
N LYS A 11 -0.56 19.74 13.70
CA LYS A 11 -1.23 19.72 12.40
C LYS A 11 -1.73 18.28 12.19
N GLY A 12 -3.02 18.09 11.92
CA GLY A 12 -3.58 16.78 11.63
C GLY A 12 -2.82 16.08 10.51
N ARG A 13 -2.84 14.74 10.48
CA ARG A 13 -2.21 13.95 9.40
C ARG A 13 -3.21 13.80 8.25
N TYR A 14 -2.72 13.98 7.04
CA TYR A 14 -3.46 13.68 5.81
C TYR A 14 -2.66 12.68 4.97
N VAL A 15 -3.35 12.05 4.01
CA VAL A 15 -2.72 11.21 2.99
C VAL A 15 -2.65 12.03 1.72
N GLN A 16 -1.44 12.34 1.27
CA GLN A 16 -1.23 13.02 -0.02
C GLN A 16 -1.17 11.99 -1.14
N LEU A 17 -1.90 12.19 -2.22
CA LEU A 17 -1.71 11.46 -3.48
C LEU A 17 -1.27 12.45 -4.54
N HIS A 18 -0.14 12.20 -5.19
CA HIS A 18 0.37 13.09 -6.22
C HIS A 18 -0.36 12.88 -7.56
N GLU A 19 -0.53 13.94 -8.34
CA GLU A 19 -1.16 13.85 -9.66
C GLU A 19 -0.39 12.92 -10.61
N TRP A 20 0.94 13.01 -10.64
CA TRP A 20 1.76 12.14 -11.49
C TRP A 20 1.57 10.64 -11.18
N PHE A 21 1.28 10.31 -9.92
CA PHE A 21 1.01 8.96 -9.45
C PHE A 21 -0.38 8.50 -9.90
N GLN A 22 -1.38 9.36 -9.74
CA GLN A 22 -2.77 9.05 -10.12
C GLN A 22 -2.98 8.98 -11.63
N ARG A 23 -2.19 9.72 -12.41
CA ARG A 23 -2.24 9.71 -13.88
C ARG A 23 -1.64 8.44 -14.50
N THR A 24 -0.89 7.64 -13.73
CA THR A 24 -0.35 6.38 -14.27
C THR A 24 -1.48 5.45 -14.71
N GLU A 25 -1.27 4.71 -15.80
CA GLU A 25 -2.24 3.74 -16.30
C GLU A 25 -2.59 2.70 -15.22
N ALA A 26 -1.58 2.31 -14.43
CA ALA A 26 -1.70 1.41 -13.30
C ALA A 26 -2.72 1.89 -12.27
N TRP A 27 -2.77 3.18 -11.95
CA TRP A 27 -3.76 3.75 -11.04
C TRP A 27 -5.10 3.98 -11.76
N ALA A 28 -5.07 4.62 -12.93
CA ALA A 28 -6.24 5.06 -13.66
C ALA A 28 -7.20 3.92 -14.04
N THR A 29 -6.66 2.72 -14.30
CA THR A 29 -7.44 1.52 -14.67
C THR A 29 -7.71 0.56 -13.50
N MET A 30 -7.29 0.91 -12.28
CA MET A 30 -7.46 0.06 -11.09
C MET A 30 -8.89 0.11 -10.59
N SER A 31 -9.41 -0.99 -10.06
CA SER A 31 -10.70 -0.97 -9.37
C SER A 31 -10.69 0.03 -8.18
N PRO A 32 -11.82 0.64 -7.80
CA PRO A 32 -11.87 1.60 -6.69
C PRO A 32 -11.43 1.00 -5.33
N GLY A 33 -11.74 -0.28 -5.09
CA GLY A 33 -11.44 -0.96 -3.82
C GLY A 33 -9.94 -1.01 -3.47
N PRO A 34 -9.06 -1.50 -4.36
CA PRO A 34 -7.62 -1.46 -4.12
C PRO A 34 -7.06 -0.03 -3.97
N ARG A 35 -7.62 0.97 -4.67
CA ARG A 35 -7.24 2.39 -4.45
C ARG A 35 -7.55 2.84 -3.01
N ALA A 36 -8.72 2.47 -2.48
CA ALA A 36 -9.08 2.74 -1.09
C ALA A 36 -8.14 2.01 -0.10
N LEU A 37 -7.76 0.76 -0.39
CA LEU A 37 -6.78 0.03 0.41
C LEU A 37 -5.41 0.73 0.42
N TYR A 38 -4.97 1.27 -0.72
CA TYR A 38 -3.71 2.00 -0.80
C TYR A 38 -3.68 3.19 0.17
N VAL A 39 -4.78 3.96 0.24
CA VAL A 39 -4.92 5.08 1.19
C VAL A 39 -4.79 4.61 2.64
N GLU A 40 -5.38 3.47 2.99
CA GLU A 40 -5.25 2.88 4.32
C GLU A 40 -3.80 2.50 4.66
N VAL A 41 -3.08 1.89 3.71
CA VAL A 41 -1.65 1.60 3.91
C VAL A 41 -0.85 2.88 4.05
N LYS A 42 -1.06 3.86 3.16
CA LYS A 42 -0.33 5.14 3.18
C LYS A 42 -0.60 5.96 4.44
N ARG A 43 -1.80 5.91 5.01
CA ARG A 43 -2.13 6.53 6.31
C ARG A 43 -1.25 6.04 7.46
N ARG A 44 -0.71 4.81 7.37
CA ARG A 44 0.18 4.23 8.38
C ARG A 44 1.64 4.63 8.20
N PHE A 45 1.99 5.20 7.04
CA PHE A 45 3.32 5.73 6.78
C PHE A 45 3.58 7.03 7.54
N ASN A 46 4.71 7.11 8.24
CA ASN A 46 5.08 8.23 9.10
C ASN A 46 6.31 9.01 8.59
N GLY A 47 6.79 8.71 7.39
CA GLY A 47 8.01 9.29 6.80
C GLY A 47 9.27 8.46 7.01
N ALA A 48 9.28 7.52 7.97
CA ALA A 48 10.47 6.76 8.36
C ALA A 48 10.25 5.26 8.52
N ASN A 49 9.02 4.74 8.36
CA ASN A 49 8.69 3.33 8.54
C ASN A 49 8.34 2.61 7.22
N ASN A 50 8.80 3.11 6.07
CA ASN A 50 8.54 2.45 4.80
C ASN A 50 9.27 1.11 4.72
N GLY A 51 8.54 0.03 4.47
CA GLY A 51 9.06 -1.34 4.57
C GLY A 51 8.76 -2.03 5.90
N ASP A 52 8.31 -1.28 6.90
CA ASP A 52 7.79 -1.80 8.16
C ASP A 52 6.29 -1.50 8.35
N LEU A 53 5.58 -1.16 7.26
CA LEU A 53 4.15 -0.86 7.34
C LEU A 53 3.38 -2.13 7.64
N PHE A 54 2.68 -2.13 8.77
CA PHE A 54 1.83 -3.24 9.18
C PHE A 54 0.37 -2.95 8.84
N LEU A 55 -0.23 -3.83 8.04
CA LEU A 55 -1.67 -3.89 7.88
C LEU A 55 -2.07 -5.33 7.55
N SER A 56 -2.75 -5.99 8.49
CA SER A 56 -3.27 -7.34 8.27
C SER A 56 -4.47 -7.32 7.32
N HIS A 57 -4.73 -8.43 6.64
CA HIS A 57 -5.94 -8.59 5.81
C HIS A 57 -7.23 -8.37 6.62
N ARG A 58 -7.24 -8.75 7.90
CA ARG A 58 -8.40 -8.59 8.78
C ARG A 58 -8.62 -7.12 9.15
N ASP A 59 -7.57 -6.39 9.45
CA ASP A 59 -7.67 -4.98 9.81
C ASP A 59 -7.96 -4.11 8.58
N ALA A 60 -7.40 -4.46 7.42
CA ALA A 60 -7.79 -3.86 6.14
C ALA A 60 -9.28 -4.07 5.84
N ALA A 61 -9.77 -5.29 6.01
CA ALA A 61 -11.18 -5.62 5.82
C ALA A 61 -12.10 -4.81 6.74
N LYS A 62 -11.74 -4.65 8.02
CA LYS A 62 -12.47 -3.79 8.95
C LYS A 62 -12.42 -2.31 8.53
N ALA A 63 -11.23 -1.81 8.16
CA ALA A 63 -11.05 -0.40 7.78
C ALA A 63 -11.86 -0.03 6.53
N LEU A 64 -11.99 -0.96 5.58
CA LEU A 64 -12.71 -0.75 4.33
C LEU A 64 -14.17 -1.24 4.36
N ASN A 65 -14.61 -1.85 5.46
CA ASN A 65 -15.91 -2.51 5.58
C ASN A 65 -16.18 -3.53 4.46
N VAL A 66 -15.22 -4.42 4.21
CA VAL A 66 -15.32 -5.50 3.21
C VAL A 66 -14.97 -6.86 3.83
N SER A 67 -15.20 -7.95 3.09
CA SER A 67 -14.76 -9.27 3.53
C SER A 67 -13.22 -9.42 3.46
N ARG A 68 -12.66 -10.28 4.33
CA ARG A 68 -11.22 -10.59 4.34
C ARG A 68 -10.71 -11.06 2.97
N ASN A 69 -11.49 -11.88 2.27
CA ASN A 69 -11.12 -12.39 0.95
C ASN A 69 -11.07 -11.26 -0.08
N THR A 70 -11.96 -10.27 0.03
CA THR A 70 -11.95 -9.07 -0.82
C THR A 70 -10.72 -8.22 -0.56
N ALA A 71 -10.40 -7.94 0.71
CA ALA A 71 -9.17 -7.23 1.07
C ALA A 71 -7.91 -7.95 0.57
N SER A 72 -7.87 -9.29 0.64
CA SER A 72 -6.76 -10.08 0.10
C SER A 72 -6.57 -9.89 -1.40
N ARG A 73 -7.65 -9.83 -2.19
CA ARG A 73 -7.56 -9.55 -3.63
C ARG A 73 -7.05 -8.13 -3.90
N TYR A 74 -7.46 -7.17 -3.08
CA TYR A 74 -6.98 -5.79 -3.21
C TYR A 74 -5.48 -5.67 -2.95
N PHE A 75 -4.95 -6.38 -1.94
CA PHE A 75 -3.49 -6.45 -1.74
C PHE A 75 -2.78 -7.10 -2.92
N ALA A 76 -3.35 -8.15 -3.51
CA ALA A 76 -2.76 -8.81 -4.68
C ALA A 76 -2.71 -7.85 -5.88
N GLU A 77 -3.80 -7.13 -6.18
CA GLU A 77 -3.85 -6.18 -7.28
C GLU A 77 -2.89 -5.00 -7.10
N LEU A 78 -2.74 -4.48 -5.86
CA LEU A 78 -1.76 -3.42 -5.57
C LEU A 78 -0.31 -3.89 -5.75
N GLN A 79 -0.02 -5.15 -5.44
CA GLN A 79 1.31 -5.74 -5.66
C GLN A 79 1.57 -5.98 -7.14
N GLU A 80 0.62 -6.56 -7.84
CA GLU A 80 0.71 -6.84 -9.29
C GLU A 80 0.92 -5.54 -10.09
N ARG A 81 0.20 -4.48 -9.72
CA ARG A 81 0.33 -3.16 -10.34
C ARG A 81 1.53 -2.35 -9.83
N GLY A 82 2.32 -2.90 -8.90
CA GLY A 82 3.59 -2.34 -8.46
C GLY A 82 3.47 -1.13 -7.52
N PHE A 83 2.36 -0.98 -6.80
CA PHE A 83 2.16 0.09 -5.81
C PHE A 83 2.59 -0.30 -4.40
N LEU A 84 2.49 -1.58 -4.08
CA LEU A 84 2.92 -2.17 -2.81
C LEU A 84 3.92 -3.29 -3.05
N ARG A 85 4.86 -3.43 -2.14
CA ARG A 85 5.76 -4.58 -2.07
C ARG A 85 5.72 -5.19 -0.69
N MET A 86 5.60 -6.51 -0.63
CA MET A 86 5.75 -7.25 0.61
C MET A 86 7.23 -7.31 0.98
N THR A 87 7.59 -6.75 2.13
CA THR A 87 8.99 -6.76 2.64
C THR A 87 9.25 -7.94 3.55
N GLN A 88 8.22 -8.44 4.22
CA GLN A 88 8.30 -9.60 5.09
C GLN A 88 7.03 -10.43 4.91
N ALA A 89 7.19 -11.71 4.58
CA ALA A 89 6.09 -12.66 4.52
C ALA A 89 5.53 -12.94 5.91
N HIS A 90 4.28 -13.43 5.97
CA HIS A 90 3.78 -14.00 7.20
C HIS A 90 4.53 -15.32 7.45
N CYS A 91 5.22 -15.43 8.58
CA CYS A 91 5.90 -16.65 8.97
C CYS A 91 5.69 -16.92 10.46
N LEU A 92 5.75 -18.19 10.86
CA LEU A 92 5.75 -18.54 12.26
C LEU A 92 7.16 -18.30 12.79
N GLY A 93 7.31 -17.38 13.75
CA GLY A 93 8.60 -17.09 14.36
C GLY A 93 9.12 -18.27 15.20
N PRO A 94 10.41 -18.31 15.53
CA PRO A 94 11.01 -19.39 16.34
C PRO A 94 10.35 -19.57 17.72
N ALA A 95 9.74 -18.51 18.26
CA ALA A 95 9.01 -18.52 19.52
C ALA A 95 7.51 -18.89 19.39
N GLY A 96 7.06 -19.37 18.22
CA GLY A 96 5.66 -19.67 17.95
C GLY A 96 4.77 -18.43 17.77
N ILE A 97 5.34 -17.24 17.76
CA ILE A 97 4.62 -15.97 17.52
C ILE A 97 4.55 -15.74 16.01
N GLY A 98 3.34 -15.63 15.48
CA GLY A 98 3.11 -15.31 14.06
C GLY A 98 3.67 -13.92 13.72
N GLN A 99 4.63 -13.87 12.80
CA GLN A 99 5.08 -12.63 12.18
C GLN A 99 4.06 -12.24 11.10
N THR A 100 3.65 -10.98 11.11
CA THR A 100 2.70 -10.46 10.12
C THR A 100 3.42 -9.86 8.92
N CYS A 101 2.72 -9.89 7.79
CA CYS A 101 3.09 -9.19 6.57
C CYS A 101 3.47 -7.73 6.82
N LYS A 102 4.67 -7.36 6.37
CA LYS A 102 5.09 -5.95 6.30
C LYS A 102 5.09 -5.48 4.85
N TRP A 103 4.81 -4.19 4.67
CA TRP A 103 4.63 -3.57 3.37
C TRP A 103 5.57 -2.38 3.19
N ALA A 104 5.98 -2.16 1.94
CA ALA A 104 6.59 -0.93 1.45
C ALA A 104 5.69 -0.29 0.40
N LEU A 105 5.59 1.04 0.44
CA LEU A 105 5.04 1.87 -0.63
C LEU A 105 6.13 2.04 -1.70
N GLU A 106 5.81 1.70 -2.94
CA GLU A 106 6.76 1.79 -4.06
C GLU A 106 7.01 3.22 -4.55
N GLU A 107 6.27 4.22 -4.03
CA GLU A 107 6.53 5.63 -4.32
C GLU A 107 7.48 6.32 -3.34
N GLU A 108 7.70 5.73 -2.15
CA GLU A 108 8.49 6.28 -1.05
C GLU A 108 9.85 5.55 -0.94
N THR A 109 10.87 6.23 -0.45
CA THR A 109 12.19 5.62 -0.17
C THR A 109 12.12 4.73 1.06
N THR A 110 12.95 3.68 1.15
CA THR A 110 13.11 2.93 2.40
C THR A 110 14.10 3.63 3.34
N PRO A 111 14.05 3.39 4.66
CA PRO A 111 14.98 3.98 5.63
C PRO A 111 16.45 3.71 5.31
N ASP A 112 16.75 2.59 4.64
CA ASP A 112 18.10 2.22 4.18
C ASP A 112 18.65 3.12 3.05
N GLY A 113 17.92 4.18 2.67
CA GLY A 113 18.31 5.10 1.60
C GLY A 113 18.12 4.53 0.20
N ARG A 114 17.51 3.35 0.05
CA ARG A 114 17.19 2.80 -1.27
C ARG A 114 16.10 3.63 -1.93
N ALA A 115 16.32 3.97 -3.20
CA ALA A 115 15.37 4.71 -4.01
C ALA A 115 14.05 3.95 -4.15
N ALA A 116 12.95 4.70 -4.24
CA ALA A 116 11.64 4.16 -4.56
C ALA A 116 11.66 3.54 -5.97
N THR A 117 11.29 2.26 -6.13
CA THR A 117 11.35 1.57 -7.42
C THR A 117 10.33 2.11 -8.41
N LYS A 118 9.17 2.57 -7.90
CA LYS A 118 8.06 3.12 -8.69
C LYS A 118 7.63 2.20 -9.82
N SER A 119 7.57 0.89 -9.56
CA SER A 119 7.25 -0.14 -10.56
C SER A 119 5.94 0.11 -11.31
N PHE A 120 4.95 0.70 -10.64
CA PHE A 120 3.67 1.12 -11.22
C PHE A 120 3.78 2.12 -12.39
N VAL A 121 4.88 2.87 -12.51
CA VAL A 121 5.11 3.80 -13.63
C VAL A 121 5.29 3.05 -14.95
N ARG A 122 5.85 1.83 -14.91
CA ARG A 122 6.11 1.00 -16.10
C ARG A 122 5.02 -0.04 -16.35
N TRP A 123 4.02 -0.10 -15.48
CA TRP A 123 2.93 -1.06 -15.63
C TRP A 123 1.99 -0.61 -16.75
N THR A 124 1.59 -1.56 -17.58
CA THR A 124 0.62 -1.39 -18.67
C THR A 124 -0.42 -2.49 -18.57
N ALA A 125 -1.67 -2.20 -18.90
CA ALA A 125 -2.72 -3.22 -18.90
C ALA A 125 -2.39 -4.28 -19.95
N LYS A 126 -2.59 -5.55 -19.60
CA LYS A 126 -2.53 -6.63 -20.59
C LYS A 126 -3.73 -6.47 -21.50
N THR A 127 -3.49 -6.19 -22.78
CA THR A 127 -4.53 -6.21 -23.80
C THR A 127 -5.11 -7.63 -23.84
N GLU A 128 -6.33 -7.83 -23.36
CA GLU A 128 -7.03 -9.09 -23.57
C GLU A 128 -7.23 -9.27 -25.08
N THR A 129 -6.53 -10.25 -25.66
CA THR A 129 -6.80 -10.68 -27.03
C THR A 129 -8.27 -11.07 -27.11
N PRO A 130 -9.07 -10.49 -28.02
CA PRO A 130 -10.49 -10.79 -28.07
C PRO A 130 -10.69 -12.29 -28.25
N ARG A 131 -11.48 -12.90 -27.36
CA ARG A 131 -11.90 -14.30 -27.52
C ARG A 131 -12.68 -14.37 -28.84
N LYS A 132 -12.13 -15.08 -29.82
CA LYS A 132 -12.85 -15.42 -31.05
C LYS A 132 -14.03 -16.30 -30.64
N ASN A 133 -15.24 -15.79 -30.87
CA ASN A 133 -16.48 -16.56 -30.80
C ASN A 133 -16.54 -17.56 -31.96
#